data_AF-A0A9N9NUE2-F1
#
_entry.id   AF-A0A9N9NUE2-F1
#
_cell.length_a   1.000
_cell.length_b   1.000
_cell.length_c   1.000
_cell.angle_alpha   90.00
_cell.angle_beta   90.00
_cell.angle_gamma   90.00
#
_symmetry.space_group_name_H-M   'P 1'
#
loop_
_entity.id
_entity.type
_entity.pdbx_description
1 polymer ?
#
loop_
_entity_poly.entity_id
_entity_poly.type
_entity_poly.pdbx_seq_one_letter_code
_entity_poly.pdbx_strand_id
1 'polypeptide(L)'
;MKYKCLVSATKSCSPPLLTVNSVAVDPLSEILANASAQKKAADEIKIAKKKLQEFEKIYNMTTDIQVHNDIYSRIENLQAEIKSNKDKINNHYCLASVKCVKQFASTFNDMLVIVSQDDKAKIGLGVPAVS
;
A
#
# COMPACT_ATOMS: atom_id res chain seq x y z
N MET A 1 -27.74 4.84 3.16
CA MET A 1 -26.80 4.28 4.14
C MET A 1 -25.44 4.93 3.94
N LYS A 2 -24.84 5.50 5.00
CA LYS A 2 -23.49 6.06 4.97
C LYS A 2 -22.57 5.07 5.68
N TYR A 3 -21.61 4.48 4.97
CA TYR A 3 -20.61 3.63 5.62
C TYR A 3 -19.58 4.55 6.27
N LYS A 4 -19.61 4.61 7.60
CA LYS A 4 -18.62 5.34 8.40
C LYS A 4 -17.43 4.40 8.60
N CYS A 5 -16.30 4.70 7.96
CA CYS A 5 -15.05 3.99 8.18
C CYS A 5 -14.53 4.35 9.58
N LEU A 6 -14.80 3.48 10.56
CA LEU A 6 -14.17 3.50 11.87
C LEU A 6 -13.04 2.47 11.84
N VAL A 7 -11.87 2.88 11.35
CA VAL A 7 -10.64 2.11 11.56
C VAL A 7 -9.92 2.78 12.72
N SER A 8 -10.23 2.29 13.92
CA SER A 8 -9.42 2.53 15.10
C SER A 8 -8.05 1.91 14.88
N ALA A 9 -7.02 2.76 14.92
CA ALA A 9 -5.63 2.38 15.03
C ALA A 9 -5.41 1.45 16.24
N THR A 10 -4.30 0.70 16.18
CA THR A 10 -3.75 -0.24 17.17
C THR A 10 -4.17 -1.71 17.02
N LYS A 11 -3.45 -2.43 16.16
CA LYS A 11 -2.78 -3.66 16.56
C LYS A 11 -1.61 -3.94 15.63
N SER A 12 -0.41 -3.86 16.21
CA SER A 12 0.82 -4.47 15.71
C SER A 12 0.51 -5.88 15.19
N CYS A 13 0.61 -6.08 13.87
CA CYS A 13 0.66 -7.41 13.28
C CYS A 13 2.01 -8.04 13.65
N SER A 14 2.08 -8.69 14.80
CA SER A 14 3.09 -9.70 15.07
C SER A 14 2.62 -10.99 14.39
N PRO A 15 3.31 -11.49 13.34
CA PRO A 15 2.93 -12.76 12.73
C PRO A 15 3.40 -13.93 13.62
N PRO A 16 2.65 -15.03 13.71
CA PRO A 16 3.18 -16.28 14.25
C PRO A 16 4.35 -16.72 13.36
N LEU A 17 5.49 -17.02 13.98
CA LEU A 17 6.70 -17.49 13.31
C LEU A 17 6.42 -18.85 12.66
N LEU A 18 6.31 -18.90 11.33
CA LEU A 18 6.35 -20.16 10.58
C LEU A 18 7.31 -19.99 9.39
N THR A 19 8.49 -20.59 9.55
CA THR A 19 9.54 -20.69 8.54
C THR A 19 9.10 -21.68 7.46
N VAL A 20 8.78 -21.18 6.26
CA VAL A 20 8.63 -22.01 5.07
C VAL A 20 9.58 -21.50 3.99
N ASN A 21 10.56 -22.34 3.67
CA ASN A 21 11.51 -22.13 2.59
C ASN A 21 10.76 -22.25 1.25
N SER A 22 10.34 -21.12 0.68
CA SER A 22 10.05 -21.01 -0.74
C SER A 22 10.93 -19.91 -1.31
N VAL A 23 11.36 -20.06 -2.57
CA VAL A 23 12.10 -19.02 -3.31
C VAL A 23 11.17 -17.82 -3.44
N ALA A 24 11.17 -16.97 -2.41
CA ALA A 24 10.30 -15.84 -2.24
C ALA A 24 11.14 -14.59 -2.50
N VAL A 25 10.75 -13.80 -3.50
CA VAL A 25 11.05 -12.38 -3.42
C VAL A 25 10.39 -11.92 -2.13
N ASP A 26 11.20 -11.55 -1.14
CA ASP A 26 10.75 -11.26 0.22
C ASP A 26 9.61 -10.23 0.17
N PRO A 27 8.36 -10.63 0.49
CA PRO A 27 7.20 -9.73 0.43
C PRO A 27 7.43 -8.46 1.26
N LEU A 28 8.24 -8.57 2.31
CA LEU A 28 8.62 -7.43 3.15
C LEU A 28 9.46 -6.41 2.39
N SER A 29 10.41 -6.87 1.56
CA SER A 29 11.24 -6.02 0.70
C SER A 29 10.41 -5.28 -0.35
N GLU A 30 9.42 -5.93 -0.96
CA GLU A 30 8.52 -5.30 -1.93
C GLU A 30 7.62 -4.24 -1.27
N ILE A 31 7.08 -4.52 -0.07
CA ILE A 31 6.27 -3.56 0.70
C ILE A 31 7.11 -2.34 1.11
N LEU A 32 8.33 -2.55 1.61
CA LEU A 32 9.27 -1.50 1.99
C LEU A 32 9.67 -0.63 0.80
N ALA A 33 9.97 -1.24 -0.35
CA ALA A 33 10.30 -0.53 -1.59
C ALA A 33 9.12 0.34 -2.06
N ASN A 34 7.89 -0.19 -1.99
CA ASN A 34 6.68 0.55 -2.34
C ASN A 34 6.41 1.72 -1.39
N ALA A 35 6.57 1.53 -0.08
CA ALA A 35 6.43 2.61 0.91
C ALA A 35 7.46 3.73 0.69
N SER A 36 8.72 3.36 0.40
CA SER A 36 9.79 4.31 0.07
C SER A 36 9.47 5.11 -1.20
N ALA A 37 9.04 4.43 -2.27
CA ALA A 37 8.64 5.07 -3.52
C ALA A 37 7.46 6.04 -3.34
N GLN A 38 6.45 5.66 -2.54
CA GLN A 38 5.31 6.53 -2.21
C GLN A 38 5.75 7.77 -1.44
N LYS A 39 6.61 7.60 -0.42
CA LYS A 39 7.15 8.72 0.36
C LYS A 39 7.92 9.69 -0.55
N LYS A 40 8.79 9.17 -1.42
CA LYS A 40 9.52 9.97 -2.41
C LYS A 40 8.57 10.76 -3.33
N ALA A 41 7.53 10.12 -3.87
CA ALA A 41 6.54 10.79 -4.70
C ALA A 41 5.77 11.88 -3.91
N ALA A 42 5.45 11.65 -2.63
CA ALA A 42 4.78 12.63 -1.78
C ALA A 42 5.67 13.86 -1.50
N ASP A 43 6.97 13.65 -1.26
CA ASP A 43 7.94 14.72 -1.07
C ASP A 43 8.13 15.53 -2.36
N GLU A 44 8.21 14.87 -3.52
CA GLU A 44 8.25 15.52 -4.84
C GLU A 44 6.99 16.37 -5.09
N ILE A 45 5.79 15.87 -4.78
CA ILE A 45 4.53 16.65 -4.87
C ILE A 45 4.59 17.88 -3.97
N LYS A 46 5.09 17.74 -2.74
CA LYS A 46 5.20 18.84 -1.78
C LYS A 46 6.13 19.94 -2.32
N ILE A 47 7.25 19.56 -2.92
CA ILE A 47 8.21 20.49 -3.53
C ILE A 47 7.59 21.16 -4.76
N ALA A 48 6.99 20.39 -5.66
CA ALA A 48 6.36 20.91 -6.87
C ALA A 48 5.23 21.91 -6.56
N LYS A 49 4.41 21.63 -5.54
CA LYS A 49 3.38 22.57 -5.07
C LYS A 49 3.94 23.90 -4.61
N LYS A 50 5.07 23.91 -3.89
CA LYS A 50 5.72 25.17 -3.48
C LYS A 50 6.20 25.97 -4.69
N LYS A 51 6.86 25.30 -5.64
CA LYS A 51 7.30 25.94 -6.89
C LYS A 51 6.13 26.49 -7.72
N LEU A 52 5.01 25.76 -7.76
CA LEU A 52 3.80 26.19 -8.44
C LEU A 52 3.28 27.51 -7.85
N GLN A 53 3.21 27.62 -6.52
CA GLN A 53 2.77 28.85 -5.85
C GLN A 53 3.70 30.04 -6.16
N GLU A 54 5.02 29.81 -6.23
CA GLU A 54 5.98 30.85 -6.64
C GLU A 54 5.73 31.31 -8.07
N PHE A 55 5.51 30.38 -9.02
CA PHE A 55 5.23 30.75 -10.40
C PHE A 55 3.87 31.44 -10.58
N GLU A 56 2.82 31.01 -9.88
CA GLU A 56 1.52 31.70 -9.88
C GLU A 56 1.66 33.15 -9.40
N LYS A 57 2.50 33.39 -8.39
CA LYS A 57 2.78 34.74 -7.92
C LYS A 57 3.48 35.59 -8.98
N ILE A 58 4.50 35.05 -9.65
CA ILE A 58 5.23 35.77 -10.70
C ILE A 58 4.30 36.04 -11.89
N TYR A 59 3.49 35.06 -12.29
CA TYR A 59 2.50 35.20 -13.36
C TYR A 59 1.59 36.42 -13.15
N ASN A 60 1.03 36.56 -11.94
CA ASN A 60 0.13 37.67 -11.60
C ASN A 60 0.81 39.05 -11.57
N MET A 61 2.13 39.10 -11.39
CA MET A 61 2.91 40.36 -11.34
C MET A 61 3.56 40.71 -12.67
N THR A 62 3.60 39.77 -13.61
CA THR A 62 4.32 39.93 -14.87
C THR A 62 3.45 40.66 -15.89
N THR A 63 3.98 41.74 -16.45
CA THR A 63 3.35 42.47 -17.55
C THR A 63 4.00 42.14 -18.90
N ASP A 64 5.25 41.65 -18.90
CA ASP A 64 5.93 41.23 -20.11
C ASP A 64 5.30 39.95 -20.69
N ILE A 65 4.88 40.03 -21.96
CA ILE A 65 4.10 38.96 -22.61
C ILE A 65 4.94 37.69 -22.83
N GLN A 66 6.21 37.81 -23.17
CA GLN A 66 7.06 36.64 -23.42
C GLN A 66 7.31 35.89 -22.12
N VAL A 67 7.64 36.63 -21.06
CA VAL A 67 7.85 36.06 -19.72
C VAL A 67 6.55 35.47 -19.19
N HIS A 68 5.41 36.13 -19.41
CA HIS A 68 4.09 35.62 -19.02
C HIS A 68 3.77 34.26 -19.67
N ASN A 69 4.04 34.11 -20.96
CA ASN A 69 3.81 32.86 -21.69
C ASN A 69 4.76 31.73 -21.27
N ASP A 70 6.04 32.04 -21.00
CA ASP A 70 7.00 31.06 -20.44
C ASP A 70 6.52 30.56 -19.07
N ILE A 71 6.13 31.47 -18.18
CA ILE A 71 5.64 31.11 -16.84
C ILE A 71 4.37 30.27 -16.93
N TYR A 72 3.44 30.62 -17.82
CA TYR A 72 2.22 29.84 -18.05
C TYR A 72 2.54 28.39 -18.44
N SER A 73 3.49 28.21 -19.37
CA SER A 73 3.96 26.88 -19.79
C SER A 73 4.58 26.09 -18.63
N ARG A 74 5.35 26.76 -17.75
CA ARG A 74 5.93 26.13 -16.54
C ARG A 74 4.86 25.72 -15.54
N ILE A 75 3.82 26.53 -15.37
CA ILE A 75 2.66 26.22 -14.52
C ILE A 75 1.96 24.95 -15.03
N GLU A 76 1.65 24.86 -16.33
CA GLU A 76 1.03 23.68 -16.92
C GLU A 76 1.89 22.42 -16.75
N ASN A 77 3.20 22.52 -17.03
CA ASN A 77 4.13 21.42 -16.85
C ASN A 77 4.18 20.91 -15.39
N LEU A 78 4.24 21.82 -14.41
CA LEU A 78 4.22 21.45 -12.99
C LEU A 78 2.88 20.82 -12.57
N GLN A 79 1.75 21.33 -13.09
CA GLN A 79 0.45 20.71 -12.84
C GLN A 79 0.38 19.28 -13.37
N ALA A 80 0.92 19.04 -14.58
CA ALA A 80 1.01 17.71 -15.16
C ALA A 80 1.91 16.76 -14.35
N GLU A 81 3.06 17.25 -13.86
CA GLU A 81 3.96 16.49 -12.98
C GLU A 81 3.29 16.10 -11.66
N ILE A 82 2.63 17.06 -11.00
CA ILE A 82 1.88 16.81 -9.76
C ILE A 82 0.80 15.76 -9.98
N LYS A 83 0.07 15.84 -11.09
CA LYS A 83 -0.98 14.87 -11.44
C LYS A 83 -0.38 13.47 -11.64
N SER A 84 0.68 13.36 -12.45
CA SER A 84 1.39 12.10 -12.68
C SER A 84 1.89 11.46 -11.38
N ASN A 85 2.48 12.25 -10.47
CA ASN A 85 2.96 11.75 -9.20
C ASN A 85 1.84 11.31 -8.25
N LYS A 86 0.67 11.98 -8.28
CA LYS A 86 -0.52 11.50 -7.56
C LYS A 86 -1.02 10.17 -8.11
N ASP A 87 -1.06 10.03 -9.42
CA ASP A 87 -1.51 8.80 -10.08
C ASP A 87 -0.58 7.62 -9.75
N LYS A 88 0.73 7.84 -9.68
CA LYS A 88 1.70 6.83 -9.19
C LYS A 88 1.35 6.38 -7.77
N ILE A 89 1.12 7.30 -6.84
CA ILE A 89 0.77 6.95 -5.45
C ILE A 89 -0.53 6.12 -5.40
N ASN A 90 -1.57 6.55 -6.11
CA ASN A 90 -2.87 5.88 -6.14
C ASN A 90 -2.77 4.45 -6.71
N ASN A 91 -2.04 4.28 -7.82
CA ASN A 91 -1.85 2.98 -8.45
C ASN A 91 -1.02 2.03 -7.57
N HIS A 92 0.04 2.53 -6.91
CA HIS A 92 0.85 1.73 -5.99
C HIS A 92 0.07 1.33 -4.71
N TYR A 93 -0.80 2.20 -4.19
CA TYR A 93 -1.63 1.88 -3.01
C TYR A 93 -2.62 0.74 -3.32
N CYS A 94 -3.31 0.80 -4.46
CA CYS A 94 -4.27 -0.23 -4.85
C CYS A 94 -3.61 -1.60 -5.06
N LEU A 95 -2.43 -1.63 -5.69
CA LEU A 95 -1.75 -2.89 -5.99
C LEU A 95 -1.24 -3.59 -4.72
N ALA A 96 -0.67 -2.84 -3.76
CA ALA A 96 -0.16 -3.41 -2.51
C ALA A 96 -1.29 -3.99 -1.64
N SER A 97 -2.42 -3.29 -1.51
CA SER A 97 -3.57 -3.78 -0.76
C SER A 97 -4.18 -5.05 -1.38
N VAL A 98 -4.31 -5.11 -2.71
CA VAL A 98 -4.86 -6.29 -3.41
C VAL A 98 -3.91 -7.50 -3.28
N LYS A 99 -2.59 -7.29 -3.40
CA LYS A 99 -1.60 -8.36 -3.19
C LYS A 99 -1.64 -8.90 -1.76
N CYS A 100 -1.71 -8.01 -0.77
CA CYS A 100 -1.76 -8.39 0.65
C CYS A 100 -3.01 -9.23 0.96
N VAL A 101 -4.19 -8.82 0.48
CA VAL A 101 -5.44 -9.60 0.65
C VAL A 101 -5.35 -10.97 -0.03
N LYS A 102 -4.74 -11.04 -1.23
CA LYS A 102 -4.57 -12.31 -1.95
C LYS A 102 -3.64 -13.28 -1.19
N GLN A 103 -2.52 -12.79 -0.68
CA GLN A 103 -1.59 -13.60 0.14
C GLN A 103 -2.24 -14.05 1.45
N PHE A 104 -2.99 -13.18 2.11
CA PHE A 104 -3.74 -13.54 3.30
C PHE A 104 -4.76 -14.65 3.01
N ALA A 105 -5.53 -14.52 1.94
CA ALA A 105 -6.54 -15.51 1.56
C ALA A 105 -5.91 -16.87 1.17
N SER A 106 -4.78 -16.88 0.46
CA SER A 106 -4.09 -18.13 0.13
C SER A 106 -3.55 -18.83 1.37
N THR A 107 -2.87 -18.10 2.25
CA THR A 107 -2.32 -18.67 3.49
C THR A 107 -3.43 -19.15 4.44
N PHE A 108 -4.57 -18.44 4.49
CA PHE A 108 -5.72 -18.86 5.29
C PHE A 108 -6.33 -20.17 4.77
N ASN A 109 -6.40 -20.34 3.45
CA ASN A 109 -6.91 -21.57 2.86
C ASN A 109 -6.01 -22.77 3.16
N ASP A 110 -4.68 -22.58 3.06
CA ASP A 110 -3.70 -23.61 3.41
C ASP A 110 -3.75 -23.97 4.91
N MET A 111 -3.97 -22.97 5.77
CA MET A 111 -4.10 -23.19 7.22
C MET A 111 -5.39 -23.91 7.60
N LEU A 112 -6.53 -23.59 6.97
CA LEU A 112 -7.81 -24.28 7.17
C LEU A 112 -7.72 -25.78 6.85
N VAL A 113 -6.98 -26.13 5.79
CA VAL A 113 -6.75 -27.52 5.42
C VAL A 113 -5.99 -28.28 6.52
N ILE A 114 -5.08 -27.63 7.24
CA ILE A 114 -4.30 -28.23 8.34
C ILE A 114 -5.20 -28.44 9.58
N VAL A 115 -5.99 -27.44 9.99
CA VAL A 115 -6.86 -27.56 11.18
C VAL A 115 -8.01 -28.54 10.96
N SER A 116 -8.52 -28.64 9.73
CA SER A 116 -9.56 -29.62 9.38
C SER A 116 -9.07 -31.07 9.32
N GLN A 117 -7.75 -31.30 9.27
CA GLN A 117 -7.18 -32.66 9.27
C GLN A 117 -6.90 -33.21 10.67
N ASP A 118 -6.81 -32.35 11.69
CA ASP A 118 -6.46 -32.73 13.08
C ASP A 118 -7.64 -33.33 13.87
N ASP A 119 -8.87 -33.18 13.37
CA ASP A 119 -10.10 -33.69 14.01
C ASP A 119 -10.38 -35.19 13.76
N LYS A 120 -9.38 -35.94 13.25
CA LYS A 120 -9.50 -37.39 12.96
C LYS A 120 -8.88 -38.33 13.99
N ALA A 121 -8.43 -37.82 15.15
CA ALA A 121 -8.04 -38.69 16.26
C ALA A 121 -9.29 -39.33 16.90
N LYS A 122 -9.67 -40.51 16.40
CA LYS A 122 -10.59 -41.46 17.04
C LYS A 122 -10.21 -41.61 18.53
N ILE A 123 -11.03 -41.08 19.42
CA ILE A 123 -11.09 -41.56 20.81
C ILE A 123 -11.52 -43.03 20.78
N GLY A 124 -10.52 -43.92 20.74
CA GLY A 124 -10.72 -45.36 20.90
C GLY A 124 -11.22 -45.64 22.31
N LEU A 125 -12.53 -45.84 22.44
CA LEU A 125 -13.18 -46.32 23.65
C LEU A 125 -12.80 -47.79 23.84
N GLY A 126 -11.68 -48.05 24.51
CA GLY A 126 -11.20 -49.40 24.82
C GLY A 126 -10.88 -49.52 26.30
N VAL A 127 -11.91 -49.72 27.13
CA VAL A 127 -11.73 -50.12 28.52
C VAL A 127 -11.48 -51.64 28.53
N PRO A 128 -10.33 -52.15 29.00
CA PRO A 128 -10.17 -53.59 29.17
C PRO A 128 -10.91 -54.04 30.43
N ALA A 129 -11.81 -55.01 30.28
CA ALA A 129 -12.41 -55.71 31.42
C ALA A 129 -11.34 -56.59 32.08
N VAL A 130 -11.02 -56.30 33.34
CA VAL A 130 -10.21 -57.17 34.20
C VAL A 130 -11.06 -58.39 34.58
N SER A 131 -10.57 -59.57 34.24
CA SER A 131 -11.06 -60.86 34.76
C SER A 131 -10.27 -61.25 35.99
#